data_AF-A0A9E3KW15-F1
#
_entry.id   AF-A0A9E3KW15-F1
#
_cell.length_a   1.000
_cell.length_b   1.000
_cell.length_c   1.000
_cell.angle_alpha   90.00
_cell.angle_beta   90.00
_cell.angle_gamma   90.00
#
_symmetry.space_group_name_H-M   'P 1'
#
loop_
_entity.id
_entity.type
_entity.pdbx_description
1 polymer ?
#
loop_
_entity_poly.entity_id
_entity_poly.type
_entity_poly.pdbx_seq_one_letter_code
_entity_poly.pdbx_strand_id
1 'polypeptide(L)'
;MTLRNAVISVILLECLVAAFAFYHYGQSLEALQAVTRYSGRVSLFVFSIMFLLLPQYESTLERLLSPRPFFIFALAHGIHLVELLTYVYLSGNELIPIRLAGGFLAYALIFAMPFLKEYAQTGKITVGHYKIAQTIYLYYVWFIFFMSYLPRVQGKLVNVGGQYWEFVVLLAWVCMMLGMKLPALIRSNR
;
A
#
# COMPACT_ATOMS: atom_id res chain seq x y z
N MET A 1 13.07 10.18 10.37
CA MET A 1 13.82 10.21 9.10
C MET A 1 13.46 11.48 8.36
N THR A 2 14.37 12.15 7.65
CA THR A 2 14.02 13.36 6.87
C THR A 2 13.18 12.97 5.66
N LEU A 3 12.33 13.89 5.15
CA LEU A 3 11.53 13.64 3.95
C LEU A 3 12.40 13.24 2.75
N ARG A 4 13.52 13.95 2.55
CA ARG A 4 14.47 13.65 1.47
C ARG A 4 14.99 12.21 1.56
N ASN A 5 15.43 11.79 2.74
CA ASN A 5 15.96 10.45 2.94
C ASN A 5 14.86 9.41 2.73
N ALA A 6 13.63 9.66 3.17
CA ALA A 6 12.49 8.78 2.96
C ALA A 6 12.15 8.59 1.48
N VAL A 7 12.14 9.67 0.69
CA VAL A 7 11.93 9.62 -0.76
C VAL A 7 13.03 8.82 -1.44
N ILE A 8 14.30 9.09 -1.11
CA ILE A 8 15.44 8.35 -1.66
C ILE A 8 15.33 6.86 -1.31
N SER A 9 14.99 6.51 -0.07
CA SER A 9 14.82 5.12 0.35
C SER A 9 13.72 4.39 -0.42
N VAL A 10 12.57 5.04 -0.66
CA VAL A 10 11.50 4.44 -1.48
C VAL A 10 11.98 4.22 -2.90
N ILE A 11 12.54 5.23 -3.55
CA ILE A 11 13.03 5.12 -4.93
C ILE A 11 14.10 4.01 -5.03
N LEU A 12 15.05 3.99 -4.10
CA LEU A 12 16.09 2.97 -4.06
C LEU A 12 15.50 1.57 -3.90
N LEU A 13 14.52 1.40 -3.02
CA LEU A 13 13.87 0.11 -2.78
C LEU A 13 13.11 -0.39 -4.02
N GLU A 14 12.37 0.49 -4.70
CA GLU A 14 11.69 0.15 -5.95
C GLU A 14 12.69 -0.19 -7.07
N CYS A 15 13.79 0.57 -7.19
CA CYS A 15 14.86 0.25 -8.14
C CYS A 15 15.52 -1.10 -7.83
N LEU A 16 15.75 -1.42 -6.55
CA LEU A 16 16.30 -2.72 -6.14
C LEU A 16 15.34 -3.87 -6.45
N VAL A 17 14.04 -3.66 -6.23
CA VAL A 17 12.99 -4.62 -6.61
C VAL A 17 13.00 -4.85 -8.12
N ALA A 18 13.06 -3.78 -8.90
CA ALA A 18 13.13 -3.87 -10.36
C ALA A 18 14.38 -4.64 -10.80
N ALA A 19 15.55 -4.23 -10.32
CA ALA A 19 16.82 -4.89 -10.63
C ALA A 19 16.81 -6.38 -10.25
N PHE A 20 16.28 -6.73 -9.07
CA PHE A 20 16.15 -8.11 -8.63
C PHE A 20 15.26 -8.95 -9.56
N ALA A 21 14.10 -8.41 -9.96
CA ALA A 21 13.19 -9.10 -10.87
C ALA A 21 13.82 -9.31 -12.26
N PHE A 22 14.42 -8.28 -12.86
CA PHE A 22 15.08 -8.40 -14.17
C PHE A 22 16.31 -9.29 -14.14
N TYR A 23 17.04 -9.32 -13.01
CA TYR A 23 18.17 -10.24 -12.82
C TYR A 23 17.71 -11.71 -12.81
N HIS A 24 16.59 -12.02 -12.15
CA HIS A 24 16.13 -13.40 -11.99
C HIS A 24 15.30 -13.91 -13.19
N TYR A 25 14.49 -13.04 -13.81
CA TYR A 25 13.51 -13.41 -14.84
C TYR A 25 13.87 -12.87 -16.24
N GLY A 26 14.99 -12.17 -16.39
CA GLY A 26 15.45 -11.58 -17.65
C GLY A 26 14.56 -10.44 -18.15
N GLN A 27 14.70 -10.04 -19.42
CA GLN A 27 13.85 -9.04 -20.06
C GLN A 27 12.55 -9.69 -20.57
N SER A 28 11.64 -10.03 -19.65
CA SER A 28 10.42 -10.79 -19.94
C SER A 28 9.17 -10.17 -19.31
N LEU A 29 7.99 -10.60 -19.76
CA LEU A 29 6.72 -10.26 -19.10
C LEU A 29 6.66 -10.82 -17.67
N GLU A 30 7.32 -11.95 -17.40
CA GLU A 30 7.42 -12.52 -16.06
C GLU A 30 8.23 -11.62 -15.13
N ALA A 31 9.30 -10.98 -15.63
CA ALA A 31 10.04 -10.00 -14.86
C ALA A 31 9.17 -8.80 -14.49
N LEU A 32 8.41 -8.25 -15.45
CA LEU A 32 7.47 -7.16 -15.16
C LEU A 32 6.38 -7.58 -14.17
N GLN A 33 5.85 -8.80 -14.28
CA GLN A 33 4.94 -9.34 -13.29
C GLN A 33 5.58 -9.44 -11.90
N ALA A 34 6.84 -9.88 -11.82
CA ALA A 34 7.58 -9.96 -10.57
C ALA A 34 7.83 -8.57 -9.97
N VAL A 35 8.21 -7.57 -10.78
CA VAL A 35 8.34 -6.16 -10.36
C VAL A 35 7.06 -5.68 -9.70
N THR A 36 5.92 -5.80 -10.39
CA THR A 36 4.63 -5.35 -9.84
C THR A 36 4.26 -6.05 -8.54
N ARG A 37 4.53 -7.36 -8.43
CA ARG A 37 4.26 -8.14 -7.23
C ARG A 37 5.13 -7.71 -6.05
N TYR A 38 6.42 -7.50 -6.27
CA TYR A 38 7.35 -7.10 -5.22
C TYR A 38 7.17 -5.63 -4.82
N SER A 39 6.95 -4.73 -5.77
CA SER A 39 6.60 -3.33 -5.48
C SER A 39 5.29 -3.21 -4.69
N GLY A 40 4.29 -4.02 -5.03
CA GLY A 40 3.05 -4.14 -4.23
C GLY A 40 3.30 -4.57 -2.78
N ARG A 41 4.32 -5.42 -2.54
CA ARG A 41 4.74 -5.82 -1.18
C ARG A 41 5.48 -4.70 -0.45
N VAL A 42 6.32 -3.93 -1.14
CA VAL A 42 6.97 -2.71 -0.59
C VAL A 42 5.91 -1.72 -0.13
N SER A 43 4.94 -1.48 -0.99
CA SER A 43 3.77 -0.68 -0.68
C SER A 43 2.99 -1.20 0.53
N LEU A 44 2.70 -2.51 0.60
CA LEU A 44 2.08 -3.13 1.77
C LEU A 44 2.91 -2.87 3.04
N PHE A 45 4.23 -3.01 2.98
CA PHE A 45 5.11 -2.79 4.12
C PHE A 45 5.03 -1.35 4.65
N VAL A 46 5.11 -0.35 3.77
CA VAL A 46 4.95 1.06 4.14
C VAL A 46 3.57 1.31 4.75
N PHE A 47 2.52 0.74 4.13
CA PHE A 47 1.17 0.83 4.65
C PHE A 47 1.02 0.17 6.03
N SER A 48 1.64 -0.99 6.26
CA SER A 48 1.58 -1.71 7.54
C SER A 48 2.08 -0.84 8.69
N ILE A 49 3.19 -0.14 8.48
CA ILE A 49 3.73 0.81 9.46
C ILE A 49 2.70 1.90 9.76
N MET A 50 2.11 2.51 8.72
CA MET A 50 1.09 3.56 8.89
C MET A 50 -0.16 3.04 9.58
N PHE A 51 -0.66 1.88 9.18
CA PHE A 51 -1.87 1.29 9.71
C PHE A 51 -1.70 0.92 11.18
N LEU A 52 -0.56 0.38 11.59
CA LEU A 52 -0.34 -0.01 12.98
C LEU A 52 -0.07 1.18 13.91
N LEU A 53 0.56 2.24 13.41
CA LEU A 53 0.93 3.39 14.24
C LEU A 53 -0.14 4.50 14.29
N LEU A 54 -1.00 4.65 13.28
CA LEU A 54 -2.02 5.69 13.27
C LEU A 54 -3.35 5.27 13.93
N PRO A 55 -4.01 6.19 14.67
CA PRO A 55 -3.58 7.56 15.01
C PRO A 55 -2.69 7.69 16.28
N GLN A 56 -2.49 6.62 17.04
CA GLN A 56 -1.99 6.71 18.43
C GLN A 56 -0.50 7.07 18.55
N TYR A 57 0.31 6.77 17.53
CA TYR A 57 1.77 6.83 17.58
C TYR A 57 2.35 7.66 16.42
N GLU A 58 1.80 8.85 16.14
CA GLU A 58 2.23 9.72 15.04
C GLU A 58 3.73 10.09 15.14
N SER A 59 4.24 10.40 16.33
CA SER A 59 5.65 10.75 16.52
C SER A 59 6.62 9.61 16.16
N THR A 60 6.25 8.37 16.49
CA THR A 60 7.00 7.17 16.09
C THR A 60 6.94 6.97 14.58
N LEU A 61 5.76 7.18 13.97
CA LEU A 61 5.57 7.09 12.52
C LEU A 61 6.45 8.09 11.77
N GLU A 62 6.53 9.33 12.25
CA GLU A 62 7.36 10.38 11.64
C GLU A 62 8.86 10.07 11.75
N ARG A 63 9.26 9.43 12.85
CA ARG A 63 10.64 8.95 13.03
C ARG A 63 10.97 7.84 12.06
N LEU A 64 10.07 6.88 11.88
CA LEU A 64 10.31 5.68 11.07
C LEU A 64 10.18 5.93 9.56
N LEU A 65 9.16 6.67 9.13
CA LEU A 65 8.93 7.01 7.71
C LEU A 65 9.38 8.43 7.40
N SER A 66 8.61 9.43 7.83
CA SER A 66 8.82 10.84 7.45
C SER A 66 7.78 11.70 8.16
N PRO A 67 8.02 13.02 8.36
CA PRO A 67 6.97 13.98 8.72
C PRO A 67 5.74 13.96 7.80
N ARG A 68 5.90 13.49 6.55
CA ARG A 68 4.82 13.35 5.56
C ARG A 68 4.61 11.88 5.17
N PRO A 69 4.10 11.02 6.08
CA PRO A 69 4.01 9.58 5.83
C PRO A 69 3.01 9.24 4.72
N PHE A 70 1.88 9.95 4.62
CA PHE A 70 0.93 9.77 3.52
C PHE A 70 1.53 10.06 2.15
N PHE A 71 2.40 11.07 2.05
CA PHE A 71 3.10 11.38 0.81
C PHE A 71 4.08 10.27 0.43
N ILE A 72 4.83 9.72 1.40
CA ILE A 72 5.75 8.61 1.17
C ILE A 72 5.01 7.37 0.67
N PHE A 73 3.85 7.06 1.26
CA PHE A 73 3.04 5.95 0.79
C PHE A 73 2.43 6.21 -0.59
N ALA A 74 1.93 7.42 -0.84
CA ALA A 74 1.43 7.81 -2.16
C ALA A 74 2.50 7.72 -3.25
N LEU A 75 3.76 8.08 -2.93
CA LEU A 75 4.89 7.92 -3.83
C LEU A 75 5.16 6.44 -4.15
N ALA A 76 5.29 5.58 -3.14
CA ALA A 76 5.51 4.14 -3.33
C ALA A 76 4.38 3.50 -4.14
N HIS A 77 3.12 3.82 -3.81
CA HIS A 77 1.96 3.33 -4.56
C HIS A 77 1.87 3.92 -5.97
N GLY A 78 2.35 5.14 -6.19
CA GLY A 78 2.41 5.74 -7.52
C GLY A 78 3.40 5.04 -8.43
N ILE A 79 4.57 4.68 -7.91
CA ILE A 79 5.55 3.86 -8.65
C ILE A 79 4.94 2.48 -8.95
N HIS A 80 4.37 1.82 -7.94
CA HIS A 80 3.67 0.55 -8.11
C HIS A 80 2.57 0.61 -9.17
N LEU A 81 1.78 1.69 -9.21
CA LEU A 81 0.73 1.88 -10.21
C LEU A 81 1.30 1.95 -11.63
N VAL A 82 2.38 2.71 -11.82
CA VAL A 82 3.03 2.82 -13.14
C VAL A 82 3.54 1.45 -13.60
N GLU A 83 4.17 0.69 -12.71
CA GLU A 83 4.63 -0.67 -13.01
C GLU A 83 3.46 -1.60 -13.34
N LEU A 84 2.37 -1.53 -12.56
CA LEU A 84 1.17 -2.35 -12.75
C LEU A 84 0.50 -2.05 -14.09
N LEU A 85 0.32 -0.77 -14.42
CA LEU A 85 -0.24 -0.35 -15.70
C LEU A 85 0.65 -0.77 -16.87
N THR A 86 1.98 -0.66 -16.71
CA THR A 86 2.96 -1.13 -17.71
C THR A 86 2.82 -2.63 -17.95
N TYR A 87 2.78 -3.44 -16.89
CA TYR A 87 2.58 -4.88 -17.01
C TYR A 87 1.25 -5.22 -17.67
N VAL A 88 0.15 -4.63 -17.22
CA VAL A 88 -1.20 -4.88 -17.78
C VAL A 88 -1.25 -4.52 -19.27
N TYR A 89 -0.70 -3.37 -19.65
CA TYR A 89 -0.66 -2.91 -21.03
C TYR A 89 0.12 -3.87 -21.93
N LEU A 90 1.30 -4.34 -21.47
CA LEU A 90 2.16 -5.24 -22.25
C LEU A 90 1.71 -6.70 -22.22
N SER A 91 1.06 -7.15 -21.15
CA SER A 91 0.62 -8.54 -21.01
C SER A 91 -0.69 -8.85 -21.74
N GLY A 92 -1.46 -7.82 -22.12
CA GLY A 92 -2.78 -7.99 -22.74
C GLY A 92 -3.80 -8.70 -21.85
N ASN A 93 -3.63 -8.64 -20.53
CA ASN A 93 -4.51 -9.35 -19.59
C ASN A 93 -5.89 -8.66 -19.54
N GLU A 94 -6.96 -9.45 -19.52
CA GLU A 94 -8.31 -8.91 -19.36
C GLU A 94 -8.48 -8.21 -18.00
N LEU A 95 -8.93 -6.97 -18.06
CA LEU A 95 -9.21 -6.16 -16.88
C LEU A 95 -10.59 -6.50 -16.33
N ILE A 96 -10.63 -7.02 -15.10
CA ILE A 96 -11.89 -7.33 -14.40
C ILE A 96 -12.46 -6.01 -13.82
N PRO A 97 -13.61 -5.51 -14.33
CA PRO A 97 -14.07 -4.15 -14.01
C PRO A 97 -14.30 -3.88 -12.52
N ILE A 98 -14.86 -4.86 -11.79
CA ILE A 98 -15.13 -4.68 -10.36
C ILE A 98 -13.85 -4.54 -9.52
N ARG A 99 -12.78 -5.24 -9.90
CA ARG A 99 -11.47 -5.14 -9.23
C ARG A 99 -10.80 -3.82 -9.58
N LEU A 100 -10.97 -3.38 -10.83
CA LEU A 100 -10.48 -2.11 -11.30
C LEU A 100 -11.15 -0.95 -10.57
N ALA A 101 -12.47 -1.00 -10.36
CA ALA A 101 -13.21 0.02 -9.64
C ALA A 101 -12.78 0.12 -8.15
N GLY A 102 -12.66 -1.03 -7.46
CA GLY A 102 -12.19 -1.05 -6.07
C GLY A 102 -10.74 -0.54 -5.93
N GLY A 103 -9.83 -1.01 -6.80
CA GLY A 103 -8.45 -0.55 -6.83
C GLY A 103 -8.33 0.94 -7.17
N PHE A 104 -9.12 1.42 -8.14
CA PHE A 104 -9.13 2.83 -8.54
C PHE A 104 -9.56 3.75 -7.40
N LEU A 105 -10.61 3.39 -6.66
CA LEU A 105 -11.02 4.15 -5.48
C LEU A 105 -9.93 4.15 -4.40
N ALA A 106 -9.20 3.05 -4.23
CA ALA A 106 -8.05 3.00 -3.34
C ALA A 106 -6.97 4.00 -3.76
N TYR A 107 -6.60 4.02 -5.04
CA TYR A 107 -5.64 4.99 -5.57
C TYR A 107 -6.10 6.44 -5.38
N ALA A 108 -7.38 6.73 -5.64
CA ALA A 108 -7.94 8.07 -5.41
C ALA A 108 -7.77 8.51 -3.95
N LEU A 109 -8.08 7.63 -2.99
CA LEU A 109 -7.89 7.92 -1.57
C LEU A 109 -6.41 8.09 -1.20
N ILE A 110 -5.52 7.26 -1.76
CA ILE A 110 -4.07 7.32 -1.54
C ILE A 110 -3.48 8.64 -2.00
N PHE A 111 -3.84 9.11 -3.19
CA PHE A 111 -3.34 10.38 -3.69
C PHE A 111 -4.03 11.59 -3.05
N ALA A 112 -5.27 11.46 -2.56
CA ALA A 112 -5.97 12.53 -1.86
C ALA A 112 -5.47 12.77 -0.43
N MET A 113 -5.06 11.71 0.28
CA MET A 113 -4.75 11.78 1.72
C MET A 113 -3.62 12.76 2.09
N PRO A 114 -2.53 12.91 1.31
CA PRO A 114 -1.52 13.95 1.55
C PRO A 114 -2.11 15.36 1.60
N PHE A 115 -3.01 15.69 0.66
CA PHE A 115 -3.67 17.00 0.59
C PHE A 115 -4.67 17.19 1.73
N LEU A 116 -5.41 16.14 2.11
CA LEU A 116 -6.30 16.15 3.28
C LEU A 116 -5.52 16.43 4.57
N LYS A 117 -4.33 15.84 4.75
CA LYS A 117 -3.44 16.16 5.89
C LYS A 117 -3.01 17.62 5.87
N GLU A 118 -2.60 18.14 4.71
CA GLU A 118 -2.21 19.54 4.57
C GLU A 118 -3.38 20.49 4.88
N TYR A 119 -4.58 20.20 4.37
CA TYR A 119 -5.78 20.99 4.65
C TYR A 119 -6.15 21.00 6.13
N ALA A 120 -5.95 19.90 6.84
CA ALA A 120 -6.14 19.85 8.29
C ALA A 120 -5.10 20.73 9.01
N GLN A 121 -3.84 20.71 8.57
CA GLN A 121 -2.76 21.52 9.14
C GLN A 121 -2.96 23.02 8.91
N THR A 122 -3.50 23.41 7.75
CA THR A 122 -3.80 24.82 7.42
C THR A 122 -5.17 25.28 7.93
N GLY A 123 -5.91 24.44 8.67
CA GLY A 123 -7.24 24.77 9.21
C GLY A 123 -8.37 24.86 8.16
N LYS A 124 -8.15 24.36 6.94
CA LYS A 124 -9.18 24.32 5.87
C LYS A 124 -10.24 23.25 6.13
N ILE A 125 -9.90 22.21 6.89
CA ILE A 125 -10.85 21.20 7.38
C ILE A 125 -10.72 21.05 8.89
N THR A 126 -11.80 20.70 9.58
CA THR A 126 -11.76 20.50 11.03
C THR A 126 -11.04 19.20 11.39
N VAL A 127 -10.45 19.16 12.59
CA VAL A 127 -9.78 17.97 13.12
C VAL A 127 -10.70 16.74 13.15
N GLY A 128 -11.99 16.93 13.43
CA GLY A 128 -12.99 15.85 13.42
C GLY A 128 -13.16 15.22 12.04
N HIS A 129 -13.37 16.05 11.00
CA HIS A 129 -13.48 15.56 9.62
C HIS A 129 -12.20 14.86 9.16
N TYR A 130 -11.03 15.40 9.51
CA TYR A 130 -9.75 14.75 9.20
C TYR A 130 -9.61 13.38 9.86
N LYS A 131 -9.96 13.23 11.15
CA LYS A 131 -9.92 11.93 11.84
C LYS A 131 -10.83 10.89 11.20
N ILE A 132 -12.03 11.30 10.79
CA ILE A 132 -12.96 10.42 10.07
C ILE A 132 -12.37 10.02 8.72
N ALA A 133 -11.87 10.99 7.94
CA ALA A 133 -11.25 10.72 6.64
C ALA A 133 -10.03 9.79 6.78
N GLN A 134 -9.17 10.01 7.76
CA GLN A 134 -8.01 9.15 8.07
C GLN A 134 -8.48 7.72 8.44
N THR A 135 -9.54 7.59 9.22
CA THR A 135 -10.09 6.28 9.60
C THR A 135 -10.62 5.53 8.37
N ILE A 136 -11.46 6.19 7.56
CA ILE A 136 -11.98 5.62 6.31
C ILE A 136 -10.83 5.19 5.41
N TYR A 137 -9.86 6.09 5.20
CA TYR A 137 -8.66 5.82 4.42
C TYR A 137 -7.93 4.56 4.90
N LEU A 138 -7.62 4.45 6.19
CA LEU A 138 -6.86 3.32 6.74
C LEU A 138 -7.61 2.00 6.59
N TYR A 139 -8.90 1.95 6.93
CA TYR A 139 -9.67 0.70 6.84
C TYR A 139 -10.00 0.31 5.40
N TYR A 140 -10.24 1.28 4.52
CA TYR A 140 -10.50 1.01 3.11
C TYR A 140 -9.25 0.45 2.42
N VAL A 141 -8.08 1.11 2.58
CA VAL A 141 -6.84 0.62 1.98
C VAL A 141 -6.43 -0.74 2.55
N TRP A 142 -6.62 -0.96 3.86
CA TRP A 142 -6.44 -2.29 4.47
C TRP A 142 -7.34 -3.35 3.82
N PHE A 143 -8.62 -3.03 3.62
CA PHE A 143 -9.58 -3.93 2.99
C PHE A 143 -9.18 -4.27 1.55
N ILE A 144 -8.64 -3.30 0.80
CA ILE A 144 -8.13 -3.54 -0.56
C ILE A 144 -6.92 -4.49 -0.56
N PHE A 145 -6.00 -4.36 0.41
CA PHE A 145 -4.93 -5.35 0.55
C PHE A 145 -5.48 -6.74 0.91
N PHE A 146 -6.44 -6.82 1.83
CA PHE A 146 -7.09 -8.09 2.19
C PHE A 146 -7.76 -8.74 0.97
N MET A 147 -8.55 -7.98 0.21
CA MET A 147 -9.23 -8.45 -1.00
C MET A 147 -8.27 -8.71 -2.16
N SER A 148 -7.04 -8.20 -2.10
CA SER A 148 -5.98 -8.59 -3.03
C SER A 148 -5.45 -9.99 -2.69
N TYR A 149 -5.11 -10.28 -1.44
CA TYR A 149 -4.53 -11.58 -1.09
C TYR A 149 -5.54 -12.72 -0.96
N LEU A 150 -6.76 -12.44 -0.50
CA LEU A 150 -7.80 -13.46 -0.31
C LEU A 150 -8.06 -14.33 -1.57
N PRO A 151 -8.37 -13.77 -2.76
CA PRO A 151 -8.62 -14.59 -3.94
C PRO A 151 -7.38 -15.35 -4.44
N ARG A 152 -6.16 -14.87 -4.11
CA ARG A 152 -4.90 -15.58 -4.43
C ARG A 152 -4.78 -16.85 -3.59
N VAL A 153 -5.07 -16.76 -2.29
CA VAL A 153 -5.10 -17.92 -1.37
C VAL A 153 -6.25 -18.88 -1.70
N GLN A 154 -7.38 -18.38 -2.22
CA GLN A 154 -8.50 -19.21 -2.67
C GLN A 154 -8.25 -19.89 -4.03
N GLY A 155 -7.11 -19.65 -4.69
CA GLY A 155 -6.82 -20.20 -6.02
C GLY A 155 -7.74 -19.67 -7.13
N LYS A 156 -8.46 -18.56 -6.89
CA LYS A 156 -9.38 -17.95 -7.88
C LYS A 156 -8.66 -17.12 -8.93
N LEU A 157 -7.37 -16.87 -8.76
CA LEU A 157 -6.54 -16.12 -9.70
C LEU A 157 -5.53 -17.05 -10.36
N VAL A 158 -5.64 -17.20 -11.67
CA VAL A 158 -4.64 -17.89 -12.50
C VAL A 158 -3.50 -16.94 -12.86
N ASN A 159 -2.30 -17.49 -13.06
CA ASN A 159 -1.13 -16.78 -13.57
C ASN A 159 -0.78 -15.49 -12.79
N VAL A 160 -0.84 -15.51 -11.46
CA VAL A 160 -0.48 -14.35 -10.60
C VAL A 160 1.00 -14.28 -10.23
N GLY A 161 1.81 -15.21 -10.75
CA GLY A 161 3.20 -15.43 -10.37
C GLY A 161 3.36 -15.85 -8.90
N GLY A 162 4.60 -16.11 -8.46
CA GLY A 162 4.89 -16.40 -7.06
C GLY A 162 4.44 -17.76 -6.54
N GLN A 163 4.74 -17.99 -5.26
CA GLN A 163 4.47 -19.26 -4.60
C GLN A 163 3.26 -19.13 -3.68
N TYR A 164 2.47 -20.20 -3.57
CA TYR A 164 1.23 -20.21 -2.77
C TYR A 164 1.45 -19.76 -1.32
N TRP A 165 2.51 -20.24 -0.67
CA TRP A 165 2.84 -19.90 0.72
C TRP A 165 3.09 -18.40 0.92
N GLU A 166 3.61 -17.69 -0.09
CA GLU A 166 3.82 -16.24 0.00
C GLU A 166 2.49 -15.52 0.19
N PHE A 167 1.45 -15.94 -0.54
CA PHE A 167 0.12 -15.35 -0.42
C PHE A 167 -0.54 -15.66 0.91
N VAL A 168 -0.32 -16.86 1.46
CA VAL A 168 -0.80 -17.25 2.78
C VAL A 168 -0.15 -16.37 3.86
N VAL A 169 1.17 -16.20 3.82
CA VAL A 169 1.90 -15.35 4.77
C VAL A 169 1.45 -13.89 4.68
N LEU A 170 1.29 -13.36 3.47
CA LEU A 170 0.84 -11.98 3.27
C LEU A 170 -0.61 -11.77 3.72
N LEU A 171 -1.51 -12.73 3.45
CA LEU A 171 -2.88 -12.66 3.96
C LEU A 171 -2.91 -12.75 5.49
N ALA A 172 -2.14 -13.67 6.07
CA ALA A 172 -2.03 -13.80 7.53
C ALA A 172 -1.51 -12.51 8.17
N TRP A 173 -0.50 -11.87 7.56
CA TRP A 173 -0.01 -10.57 8.00
C TRP A 173 -1.11 -9.49 7.94
N VAL A 174 -1.87 -9.41 6.85
CA VAL A 174 -2.97 -8.44 6.71
C VAL A 174 -4.05 -8.66 7.77
N CYS A 175 -4.42 -9.91 8.05
CA CYS A 175 -5.35 -10.24 9.14
C CYS A 175 -4.79 -9.88 10.51
N MET A 176 -3.51 -10.19 10.76
CA MET A 176 -2.81 -9.88 12.02
C MET A 176 -2.78 -8.38 12.27
N MET A 177 -2.55 -7.55 11.24
CA MET A 177 -2.60 -6.09 11.36
C MET A 177 -3.93 -5.59 11.93
N LEU A 178 -5.06 -6.14 11.48
CA LEU A 178 -6.36 -5.79 12.02
C LEU A 178 -6.47 -6.21 13.49
N GLY A 179 -6.05 -7.44 13.81
CA GLY A 179 -6.04 -7.98 15.17
C GLY A 179 -5.21 -7.13 16.14
N MET A 180 -4.05 -6.63 15.72
CA MET A 180 -3.20 -5.74 16.52
C MET A 180 -3.82 -4.35 16.73
N LYS A 181 -4.66 -3.90 15.79
CA LYS A 181 -5.28 -2.56 15.84
C LYS A 181 -6.55 -2.50 16.69
N LEU A 182 -7.30 -3.61 16.79
CA LEU A 182 -8.55 -3.68 17.56
C LEU A 182 -8.38 -3.31 19.06
N PRO A 183 -7.36 -3.79 19.80
CA PRO A 183 -7.15 -3.40 21.20
C PRO A 183 -6.91 -1.89 21.38
N ALA A 184 -6.27 -1.25 20.40
CA ALA A 184 -6.00 0.20 20.44
C ALA A 184 -7.28 1.03 20.26
N LEU A 185 -8.27 0.54 19.50
CA LEU A 185 -9.58 1.18 19.37
C LEU A 185 -10.39 1.06 20.67
N ILE A 186 -10.37 -0.11 21.32
CA ILE A 186 -11.14 -0.37 22.54
C ILE A 186 -10.63 0.50 23.70
N ARG A 187 -9.31 0.71 23.80
CA ARG A 187 -8.71 1.56 24.84
C ARG A 187 -8.91 3.06 24.62
N SER A 188 -9.12 3.51 23.38
CA SER A 188 -9.32 4.93 23.06
C SER A 188 -10.71 5.46 23.39
N ASN A 189 -11.68 4.56 23.67
CA ASN A 189 -13.07 4.90 24.03
C ASN A 189 -13.34 4.80 25.55
N ARG A 190 -12.30 4.63 26.37
CA ARG A 190 -12.34 4.77 27.84
C ARG A 190 -11.54 5.99 28.24
#